data_AF-A0A4V3AQ17-F1
#
_entry.id   AF-A0A4V3AQ17-F1
#
_cell.length_a   1.000
_cell.length_b   1.000
_cell.length_c   1.000
_cell.angle_alpha   90.00
_cell.angle_beta   90.00
_cell.angle_gamma   90.00
#
_symmetry.space_group_name_H-M   'P 1'
#
loop_
_entity.id
_entity.type
_entity.pdbx_description
1 polymer ?
#
loop_
_entity_poly.entity_id
_entity_poly.type
_entity_poly.pdbx_seq_one_letter_code
_entity_poly.pdbx_strand_id
1 'polypeptide(L)'
;MISQVLNSPAFQNGFWVFVGIVAGAFIQYFLGYLQGRKQAKNALKVMQIEIEYNLGEVKALLDHIEWMRSRISAGQILVGDLFFPMEKFDYSSIAPLANSGYFHILLGPERVKKYLEFNNFFRVENGSSLTSMLRTEHGAENSLNFLDNVKVRALELAKGLDQIANSRLTFVRLKLVPKKSGE
;
A
#
# COMPACT_ATOMS: atom_id res chain seq x y z
N MET A 1 -47.49 -29.72 33.13
CA MET A 1 -46.83 -28.55 33.76
C MET A 1 -45.94 -27.76 32.79
N ILE A 2 -44.96 -28.36 32.11
CA ILE A 2 -44.05 -27.61 31.20
C ILE A 2 -44.82 -26.88 30.07
N SER A 3 -45.84 -27.51 29.48
CA SER A 3 -46.67 -26.92 28.43
C SER A 3 -47.50 -25.69 28.88
N GLN A 4 -47.89 -25.60 30.15
CA GLN A 4 -48.66 -24.45 30.66
C GLN A 4 -47.75 -23.24 30.94
N VAL A 5 -46.50 -23.48 31.33
CA VAL A 5 -45.51 -22.41 31.57
C VAL A 5 -45.06 -21.78 30.24
N LEU A 6 -44.84 -22.60 29.21
CA LEU A 6 -44.46 -22.16 27.86
C LEU A 6 -45.55 -21.34 27.13
N ASN A 7 -46.82 -21.58 27.46
CA ASN A 7 -47.96 -20.83 26.92
C ASN A 7 -48.44 -19.68 27.81
N SER A 8 -47.71 -19.39 28.91
CA SER A 8 -48.06 -18.25 29.74
C SER A 8 -47.75 -16.93 29.01
N PRO A 9 -48.63 -15.90 29.09
CA PRO A 9 -48.41 -14.61 28.44
C PRO A 9 -47.07 -13.95 28.85
N ALA A 10 -46.64 -14.17 30.10
CA ALA A 10 -45.37 -13.66 30.61
C ALA A 10 -44.16 -14.33 29.95
N PHE A 11 -44.19 -15.66 29.76
CA PHE A 11 -43.13 -16.39 29.06
C PHE A 11 -43.09 -16.04 27.57
N GLN A 12 -44.25 -15.97 26.90
CA GLN A 12 -44.30 -15.59 25.49
C GLN A 12 -43.80 -14.16 25.25
N ASN A 13 -44.22 -13.19 26.08
CA ASN A 13 -43.72 -11.81 25.99
C ASN A 13 -42.22 -11.73 26.26
N GLY A 14 -41.72 -12.40 27.30
CA GLY A 14 -40.29 -12.46 27.60
C GLY A 14 -39.45 -13.13 26.51
N PHE A 15 -39.97 -14.22 25.92
CA PHE A 15 -39.36 -14.92 24.81
C PHE A 15 -39.26 -14.05 23.55
N TRP A 16 -40.34 -13.38 23.15
CA TRP A 16 -40.33 -12.48 21.99
C TRP A 16 -39.43 -11.26 22.19
N VAL A 17 -39.39 -10.69 23.41
CA VAL A 17 -38.44 -9.63 23.75
C VAL A 17 -37.00 -10.12 23.67
N PHE A 18 -36.70 -11.31 24.21
CA PHE A 18 -35.37 -11.92 24.10
C PHE A 18 -34.97 -12.18 22.63
N VAL A 19 -35.86 -12.77 21.83
CA VAL A 19 -35.65 -12.99 20.40
C VAL A 19 -35.43 -11.66 19.67
N GLY A 20 -36.19 -10.62 20.01
CA GLY A 20 -36.02 -9.27 19.45
C GLY A 20 -34.66 -8.66 19.77
N ILE A 21 -34.18 -8.80 21.02
CA ILE A 21 -32.85 -8.33 21.44
C ILE A 21 -31.74 -9.11 20.71
N VAL A 22 -31.84 -10.43 20.64
CA VAL A 22 -30.85 -11.28 19.96
C VAL A 22 -30.83 -10.98 18.46
N ALA A 23 -31.98 -10.83 17.82
CA ALA A 23 -32.09 -10.46 16.41
C ALA A 23 -31.49 -9.06 16.16
N GLY A 24 -31.80 -8.08 17.02
CA GLY A 24 -31.23 -6.74 16.94
C GLY A 24 -29.70 -6.73 17.06
N ALA A 25 -29.15 -7.44 18.05
CA ALA A 25 -27.72 -7.60 18.25
C ALA A 25 -27.05 -8.32 17.07
N PHE A 26 -27.68 -9.35 16.52
CA PHE A 26 -27.18 -10.09 15.36
C PHE A 26 -27.16 -9.22 14.10
N ILE A 27 -28.22 -8.43 13.85
CA ILE A 27 -28.28 -7.49 12.73
C ILE A 27 -27.19 -6.41 12.89
N GLN A 28 -27.05 -5.82 14.08
CA GLN A 28 -26.00 -4.83 14.35
C GLN A 28 -24.59 -5.40 14.16
N TYR A 29 -24.36 -6.63 14.63
CA TYR A 29 -23.10 -7.33 14.40
C TYR A 29 -22.82 -7.53 12.90
N PHE A 30 -23.82 -7.98 12.14
CA PHE A 30 -23.69 -8.21 10.70
C PHE A 30 -23.50 -6.92 9.91
N LEU A 31 -24.21 -5.84 10.26
CA LEU A 31 -24.03 -4.52 9.66
C LEU A 31 -22.64 -3.94 9.95
N GLY A 32 -22.16 -4.06 11.19
CA GLY A 32 -20.80 -3.66 11.56
C GLY A 32 -19.75 -4.44 10.77
N TYR A 33 -19.94 -5.75 10.60
CA TYR A 33 -19.08 -6.58 9.77
C TYR A 33 -19.05 -6.12 8.30
N LEU A 34 -20.21 -5.86 7.69
CA LEU A 34 -20.31 -5.35 6.32
C LEU A 34 -19.67 -3.97 6.15
N GLN A 35 -19.86 -3.07 7.13
CA GLN A 35 -19.29 -1.73 7.11
C GLN A 35 -17.76 -1.79 7.21
N GLY A 36 -17.20 -2.61 8.10
CA GLY A 36 -15.76 -2.84 8.20
C GLY A 36 -15.16 -3.39 6.90
N ARG A 37 -15.86 -4.32 6.23
CA ARG A 37 -15.44 -4.81 4.90
C ARG A 37 -15.46 -3.72 3.84
N LYS A 38 -16.48 -2.86 3.82
CA LYS A 38 -16.58 -1.74 2.88
C LYS A 38 -15.42 -0.75 3.09
N GLN A 39 -15.11 -0.42 4.35
CA GLN A 39 -13.96 0.43 4.70
C GLN A 39 -12.64 -0.21 4.27
N ALA A 40 -12.42 -1.50 4.57
CA ALA A 40 -11.23 -2.22 4.16
C ALA A 40 -11.05 -2.29 2.62
N LYS A 41 -12.16 -2.45 1.88
CA LYS A 41 -12.15 -2.42 0.41
C LYS A 41 -11.78 -1.05 -0.13
N ASN A 42 -12.33 0.02 0.45
CA ASN A 42 -11.97 1.38 0.08
C ASN A 42 -10.51 1.67 0.40
N ALA A 43 -10.04 1.26 1.57
CA ALA A 43 -8.64 1.36 1.99
C ALA A 43 -7.69 0.66 1.01
N LEU A 44 -8.03 -0.57 0.60
CA LEU A 44 -7.28 -1.28 -0.44
C LEU A 44 -7.25 -0.52 -1.75
N LYS A 45 -8.40 0.02 -2.20
CA LYS A 45 -8.48 0.75 -3.47
C LYS A 45 -7.63 2.02 -3.45
N VAL A 46 -7.67 2.78 -2.37
CA VAL A 46 -6.83 3.99 -2.20
C VAL A 46 -5.36 3.62 -2.27
N MET A 47 -4.95 2.58 -1.55
CA MET A 47 -3.57 2.10 -1.57
C MET A 47 -3.14 1.60 -2.95
N GLN A 48 -4.02 0.92 -3.69
CA GLN A 48 -3.72 0.47 -5.07
C GLN A 48 -3.51 1.65 -6.02
N ILE A 49 -4.35 2.69 -5.91
CA ILE A 49 -4.21 3.91 -6.71
C ILE A 49 -2.88 4.61 -6.39
N GLU A 50 -2.53 4.74 -5.12
CA GLU A 50 -1.24 5.35 -4.72
C GLU A 50 -0.05 4.53 -5.23
N ILE A 51 -0.11 3.20 -5.12
CA ILE A 51 0.93 2.32 -5.65
C ILE A 51 1.05 2.44 -7.16
N GLU A 52 -0.07 2.46 -7.90
CA GLU A 52 -0.07 2.62 -9.35
C GLU A 52 0.55 3.95 -9.78
N TYR A 53 0.18 5.03 -9.11
CA TYR A 53 0.77 6.35 -9.31
C TYR A 53 2.29 6.35 -9.04
N ASN A 54 2.71 5.82 -7.89
CA ASN A 54 4.12 5.75 -7.52
C ASN A 54 4.94 4.85 -8.45
N LEU A 55 4.38 3.76 -8.98
CA LEU A 55 5.03 2.94 -10.01
C LEU A 55 5.21 3.72 -11.32
N GLY A 56 4.26 4.60 -11.66
CA GLY A 56 4.42 5.57 -12.74
C GLY A 56 5.61 6.51 -12.51
N GLU A 57 5.74 7.06 -11.30
CA GLU A 57 6.88 7.91 -10.93
C GLU A 57 8.22 7.15 -10.90
N VAL A 58 8.23 5.87 -10.52
CA VAL A 58 9.43 5.02 -10.68
C VAL A 58 9.86 4.96 -12.14
N LYS A 59 8.91 4.78 -13.07
CA LYS A 59 9.23 4.76 -14.49
C LYS A 59 9.86 6.08 -14.95
N ALA A 60 9.27 7.22 -14.55
CA ALA A 60 9.82 8.53 -14.85
C ALA A 60 11.24 8.72 -14.28
N LEU A 61 11.49 8.22 -13.06
CA LEU A 61 12.82 8.23 -12.45
C LEU A 61 13.82 7.38 -13.25
N LEU A 62 13.42 6.18 -13.67
CA LEU A 62 14.28 5.30 -14.47
C LEU A 62 14.63 5.92 -15.82
N ASP A 63 13.66 6.54 -16.49
CA ASP A 63 13.88 7.27 -17.74
C ASP A 63 14.86 8.44 -17.53
N HIS A 64 14.77 9.13 -16.39
CA HIS A 64 15.71 10.19 -16.01
C HIS A 64 17.12 9.65 -15.72
N ILE A 65 17.24 8.49 -15.08
CA ILE A 65 18.53 7.81 -14.85
C ILE A 65 19.19 7.45 -16.19
N GLU A 66 18.43 6.89 -17.13
CA GLU A 66 18.95 6.58 -18.47
C GLU A 66 19.40 7.82 -19.23
N TRP A 67 18.63 8.91 -19.13
CA TRP A 67 19.03 10.20 -19.68
C TRP A 67 20.35 10.70 -19.08
N MET A 68 20.50 10.68 -17.75
CA MET A 68 21.75 11.06 -17.08
C MET A 68 22.91 10.17 -17.52
N ARG A 69 22.71 8.85 -17.57
CA ARG A 69 23.71 7.87 -17.99
C ARG A 69 24.21 8.16 -19.40
N SER A 70 23.31 8.43 -20.34
CA SER A 70 23.65 8.80 -21.72
C SER A 70 24.48 10.08 -21.78
N ARG A 71 24.10 11.11 -21.01
CA ARG A 71 24.81 12.40 -20.97
C ARG A 71 26.19 12.30 -20.32
N ILE A 72 26.32 11.55 -19.23
CA ILE A 72 27.61 11.28 -18.57
C ILE A 72 28.55 10.56 -19.55
N SER A 73 28.04 9.52 -20.22
CA SER A 73 28.83 8.73 -21.18
C SER A 73 29.30 9.56 -22.39
N ALA A 74 28.52 10.58 -22.78
CA ALA A 74 28.88 11.52 -23.83
C ALA A 74 29.78 12.69 -23.35
N GLY A 75 30.05 12.80 -22.04
CA GLY A 75 30.75 13.96 -21.46
C GLY A 75 29.96 15.27 -21.55
N GLN A 76 28.63 15.20 -21.65
CA GLN A 76 27.73 16.32 -21.95
C GLN A 76 26.78 16.64 -20.79
N ILE A 77 27.21 16.47 -19.54
CA ILE A 77 26.39 16.75 -18.35
C ILE A 77 27.03 17.83 -17.49
N LEU A 78 26.21 18.76 -17.00
CA LEU A 78 26.64 19.71 -15.98
C LEU A 78 26.38 19.12 -14.60
N VAL A 79 27.19 19.51 -13.60
CA VAL A 79 27.01 19.04 -12.21
C VAL A 79 25.63 19.40 -11.64
N GLY A 80 25.05 20.52 -12.10
CA GLY A 80 23.69 20.94 -11.73
C GLY A 80 22.60 19.97 -12.20
N ASP A 81 22.84 19.25 -13.31
CA ASP A 81 21.91 18.30 -13.91
C ASP A 81 21.99 16.89 -13.29
N LEU A 82 22.91 16.67 -12.35
CA LEU A 82 23.03 15.43 -11.58
C LEU A 82 22.11 15.51 -10.35
N PHE A 83 20.91 14.94 -10.47
CA PHE A 83 19.94 14.88 -9.37
C PHE A 83 18.92 13.73 -9.53
N PHE A 84 18.18 13.43 -8.46
CA PHE A 84 17.07 12.48 -8.46
C PHE A 84 15.74 13.18 -8.18
N PRO A 85 14.82 13.27 -9.17
CA PRO A 85 13.52 13.91 -9.00
C PRO A 85 12.56 13.02 -8.21
N MET A 86 12.63 13.07 -6.88
CA MET A 86 11.77 12.29 -5.97
C MET A 86 10.57 13.07 -5.39
N GLU A 87 10.41 14.34 -5.76
CA GLU A 87 9.38 15.24 -5.22
C GLU A 87 7.94 14.83 -5.53
N LYS A 88 7.75 14.05 -6.61
CA LYS A 88 6.43 13.69 -7.13
C LYS A 88 5.86 12.42 -6.53
N PHE A 89 6.64 11.64 -5.77
CA PHE A 89 6.14 10.44 -5.11
C PHE A 89 5.13 10.82 -4.02
N ASP A 90 3.99 10.13 -3.99
CA ASP A 90 2.89 10.40 -3.06
C ASP A 90 2.80 9.31 -1.99
N TYR A 91 2.71 9.73 -0.73
CA TYR A 91 2.59 8.86 0.44
C TYR A 91 1.46 9.29 1.39
N SER A 92 0.56 10.15 0.90
CA SER A 92 -0.49 10.77 1.68
C SER A 92 -1.49 9.77 2.25
N SER A 93 -1.64 8.59 1.65
CA SER A 93 -2.60 7.59 2.12
C SER A 93 -2.08 6.74 3.28
N ILE A 94 -0.77 6.71 3.55
CA ILE A 94 -0.15 5.87 4.58
C ILE A 94 -0.68 6.19 5.97
N ALA A 95 -0.63 7.46 6.38
CA ALA A 95 -1.03 7.85 7.73
C ALA A 95 -2.52 7.55 8.01
N PRO A 96 -3.48 7.90 7.12
CA PRO A 96 -4.88 7.49 7.27
C PRO A 96 -5.06 5.96 7.33
N LEU A 97 -4.36 5.21 6.48
CA LEU A 97 -4.48 3.75 6.40
C LEU A 97 -3.89 3.06 7.64
N ALA A 98 -2.76 3.54 8.14
CA ALA A 98 -2.11 3.04 9.36
C ALA A 98 -2.97 3.32 10.60
N ASN A 99 -3.51 4.54 10.72
CA ASN A 99 -4.35 4.93 11.85
C ASN A 99 -5.69 4.17 11.89
N SER A 100 -6.20 3.76 10.72
CA SER A 100 -7.42 2.94 10.64
C SER A 100 -7.21 1.46 11.01
N GLY A 101 -5.96 1.01 11.20
CA GLY A 101 -5.60 -0.39 11.44
C GLY A 101 -5.72 -1.31 10.21
N TYR A 102 -6.37 -0.86 9.14
CA TYR A 102 -6.55 -1.67 7.93
C TYR A 102 -5.24 -1.91 7.17
N PHE A 103 -4.26 -1.02 7.27
CA PHE A 103 -2.96 -1.19 6.62
C PHE A 103 -2.28 -2.52 7.01
N HIS A 104 -2.15 -2.78 8.32
CA HIS A 104 -1.55 -4.01 8.83
C HIS A 104 -2.43 -5.24 8.61
N ILE A 105 -3.75 -5.08 8.73
CA ILE A 105 -4.71 -6.18 8.53
C ILE A 105 -4.70 -6.67 7.09
N LEU A 106 -4.70 -5.74 6.12
CA LEU A 106 -4.79 -6.04 4.69
C LEU A 106 -3.47 -6.62 4.14
N LEU A 107 -2.37 -5.94 4.42
CA LEU A 107 -1.07 -6.26 3.83
C LEU A 107 -0.38 -7.45 4.53
N GLY A 108 -0.55 -7.56 5.85
CA GLY A 108 0.29 -8.43 6.67
C GLY A 108 1.74 -7.93 6.75
N PRO A 109 2.57 -8.57 7.60
CA PRO A 109 3.89 -8.05 7.95
C PRO A 109 4.85 -7.92 6.76
N GLU A 110 4.89 -8.92 5.88
CA GLU A 110 5.82 -8.93 4.73
C GLU A 110 5.53 -7.82 3.72
N ARG A 111 4.25 -7.58 3.41
CA ARG A 111 3.89 -6.55 2.41
C ARG A 111 3.99 -5.14 3.00
N VAL A 112 3.70 -4.99 4.30
CA VAL A 112 4.00 -3.75 5.04
C VAL A 112 5.49 -3.43 4.95
N LYS A 113 6.36 -4.41 5.23
CA LYS A 113 7.81 -4.22 5.14
C LYS A 113 8.23 -3.74 3.74
N LYS A 114 7.83 -4.45 2.68
CA LYS A 114 8.15 -4.06 1.29
C LYS A 114 7.70 -2.65 0.95
N TYR A 115 6.50 -2.28 1.40
CA TYR A 115 5.93 -0.97 1.14
C TYR A 115 6.64 0.15 1.92
N LEU A 116 7.04 -0.10 3.17
CA LEU A 116 7.85 0.85 3.94
C LEU A 116 9.26 0.99 3.38
N GLU A 117 9.87 -0.10 2.91
CA GLU A 117 11.17 -0.06 2.22
C GLU A 117 11.09 0.78 0.94
N PHE A 118 10.01 0.63 0.17
CA PHE A 118 9.74 1.45 -1.00
C PHE A 118 9.62 2.93 -0.61
N ASN A 119 8.74 3.25 0.36
CA ASN A 119 8.53 4.63 0.81
C ASN A 119 9.86 5.26 1.27
N ASN A 120 10.59 4.60 2.17
CA ASN A 120 11.84 5.14 2.70
C ASN A 120 12.89 5.42 1.61
N PHE A 121 12.91 4.62 0.54
CA PHE A 121 13.85 4.82 -0.56
C PHE A 121 13.47 6.00 -1.47
N PHE A 122 12.19 6.17 -1.78
CA PHE A 122 11.72 7.17 -2.75
C PHE A 122 11.30 8.50 -2.11
N ARG A 123 11.52 8.66 -0.80
CA ARG A 123 11.32 9.92 -0.09
C ARG A 123 12.28 11.01 -0.54
N VAL A 124 11.80 12.26 -0.51
CA VAL A 124 12.54 13.47 -0.92
C VAL A 124 13.88 13.62 -0.18
N GLU A 125 13.91 13.30 1.11
CA GLU A 125 15.13 13.38 1.91
C GLU A 125 16.19 12.38 1.41
N ASN A 126 15.78 11.17 1.02
CA ASN A 126 16.69 10.20 0.44
C ASN A 126 17.10 10.60 -0.98
N GLY A 127 16.21 11.20 -1.78
CA GLY A 127 16.55 11.76 -3.10
C GLY A 127 17.61 12.85 -3.03
N SER A 128 17.56 13.70 -2.01
CA SER A 128 18.60 14.70 -1.74
C SER A 128 19.95 14.06 -1.39
N SER A 129 19.91 13.01 -0.56
CA SER A 129 21.11 12.22 -0.20
C SER A 129 21.73 11.54 -1.42
N LEU A 130 20.93 10.85 -2.22
CA LEU A 130 21.35 10.20 -3.46
C LEU A 130 21.91 11.20 -4.47
N THR A 131 21.33 12.41 -4.55
CA THR A 131 21.83 13.49 -5.39
C THR A 131 23.23 13.94 -4.95
N SER A 132 23.43 14.12 -3.64
CA SER A 132 24.75 14.45 -3.09
C SER A 132 25.77 13.35 -3.38
N MET A 133 25.40 12.08 -3.17
CA MET A 133 26.26 10.92 -3.44
C MET A 133 26.62 10.83 -4.93
N LEU A 134 25.65 11.01 -5.83
CA LEU A 134 25.89 10.99 -7.28
C LEU A 134 26.92 12.04 -7.70
N ARG A 135 26.85 13.25 -7.14
CA ARG A 135 27.82 14.32 -7.44
C ARG A 135 29.22 13.95 -6.96
N THR A 136 29.34 13.36 -5.77
CA THR A 136 30.62 12.84 -5.26
C THR A 136 31.17 11.72 -6.13
N GLU A 137 30.35 10.72 -6.46
CA GLU A 137 30.73 9.59 -7.32
C GLU A 137 31.07 10.02 -8.75
N HIS A 138 30.46 11.10 -9.24
CA HIS A 138 30.81 11.70 -10.53
C HIS A 138 32.21 12.30 -10.53
N GLY A 139 32.58 13.03 -9.46
CA GLY A 139 33.94 13.52 -9.28
C GLY A 139 35.00 12.42 -9.14
N ALA A 140 34.59 11.22 -8.74
CA ALA A 140 35.43 10.02 -8.64
C ALA A 140 35.34 9.10 -9.88
N GLU A 141 34.74 9.55 -10.98
CA GLU A 141 34.56 8.79 -12.23
C GLU A 141 33.75 7.48 -12.10
N ASN A 142 33.00 7.31 -11.01
CA ASN A 142 32.21 6.10 -10.71
C ASN A 142 30.68 6.32 -10.83
N SER A 143 30.25 7.49 -11.31
CA SER A 143 28.83 7.86 -11.45
C SER A 143 27.97 6.86 -12.24
N LEU A 144 28.49 6.24 -13.32
CA LEU A 144 27.72 5.27 -14.11
C LEU A 144 27.36 4.01 -13.31
N ASN A 145 28.30 3.50 -12.53
CA ASN A 145 28.08 2.34 -11.65
C ASN A 145 27.11 2.71 -10.52
N PHE A 146 27.24 3.90 -9.95
CA PHE A 146 26.28 4.40 -8.96
C PHE A 146 24.85 4.46 -9.51
N LEU A 147 24.66 5.00 -10.71
CA LEU A 147 23.36 5.06 -11.40
C LEU A 147 22.78 3.65 -11.64
N ASP A 148 23.61 2.70 -12.04
CA ASP A 148 23.19 1.31 -12.25
C ASP A 148 22.74 0.64 -10.94
N ASN A 149 23.46 0.85 -9.84
CA ASN A 149 23.06 0.34 -8.53
C ASN A 149 21.72 0.93 -8.06
N VAL A 150 21.53 2.23 -8.24
CA VAL A 150 20.25 2.89 -7.90
C VAL A 150 19.11 2.37 -8.78
N LYS A 151 19.35 2.18 -10.08
CA LYS A 151 18.38 1.61 -11.02
C LYS A 151 17.97 0.19 -10.61
N VAL A 152 18.92 -0.69 -10.31
CA VAL A 152 18.64 -2.06 -9.86
C VAL A 152 17.79 -2.03 -8.59
N ARG A 153 18.19 -1.21 -7.61
CA ARG A 153 17.44 -1.09 -6.35
C ARG A 153 16.01 -0.58 -6.55
N ALA A 154 15.82 0.42 -7.41
CA ALA A 154 14.50 0.96 -7.73
C ALA A 154 13.58 -0.11 -8.36
N LEU A 155 14.12 -0.92 -9.28
CA LEU A 155 13.38 -2.02 -9.92
C LEU A 155 12.98 -3.13 -8.94
N GLU A 156 13.88 -3.50 -8.02
CA GLU A 156 13.59 -4.48 -6.97
C GLU A 156 12.43 -4.03 -6.07
N LEU A 157 12.47 -2.77 -5.63
CA LEU A 157 11.44 -2.19 -4.78
C LEU A 157 10.09 -2.09 -5.50
N ALA A 158 10.10 -1.64 -6.76
CA ALA A 158 8.89 -1.59 -7.59
C ALA A 158 8.24 -2.98 -7.76
N LYS A 159 9.04 -4.02 -8.05
CA LYS A 159 8.56 -5.41 -8.12
C LYS A 159 7.97 -5.89 -6.78
N GLY A 160 8.48 -5.40 -5.66
CA GLY A 160 7.95 -5.66 -4.33
C GLY A 160 6.51 -5.17 -4.14
N LEU A 161 6.16 -4.02 -4.74
CA LEU A 161 4.83 -3.42 -4.68
C LEU A 161 3.83 -4.03 -5.65
N ASP A 162 4.30 -4.62 -6.74
CA ASP A 162 3.46 -5.20 -7.80
C ASP A 162 2.54 -6.32 -7.26
N GLN A 163 2.98 -7.01 -6.21
CA GLN A 163 2.19 -8.01 -5.47
C GLN A 163 1.01 -7.42 -4.69
N ILE A 164 1.07 -6.14 -4.34
CA ILE A 164 0.02 -5.39 -3.64
C ILE A 164 -0.94 -4.78 -4.67
N ALA A 165 -0.39 -4.15 -5.73
CA ALA A 165 -1.17 -3.61 -6.84
C ALA A 165 -2.12 -4.66 -7.42
N ASN A 166 -1.60 -5.87 -7.69
CA ASN A 166 -2.34 -6.97 -8.31
C ASN A 166 -3.07 -7.89 -7.32
N SER A 167 -3.52 -7.36 -6.18
CA SER A 167 -4.17 -8.16 -5.14
C SER A 167 -5.64 -7.81 -4.89
N ARG A 168 -6.40 -8.78 -4.39
CA ARG A 168 -7.82 -8.64 -4.03
C ARG A 168 -8.08 -9.11 -2.62
N LEU A 169 -9.09 -8.53 -1.99
CA LEU A 169 -9.62 -8.98 -0.70
C LEU A 169 -10.32 -10.34 -0.84
N THR A 170 -9.99 -11.29 0.04
CA THR A 170 -10.68 -12.59 0.10
C THR A 170 -12.13 -12.42 0.53
N PHE A 171 -13.01 -13.28 0.01
CA PHE A 171 -14.43 -13.28 0.36
C PHE A 171 -14.69 -13.59 1.85
N VAL A 172 -13.82 -14.34 2.51
CA VAL A 172 -14.03 -14.83 3.89
C VAL A 172 -13.19 -14.08 4.93
N ARG A 173 -12.01 -13.55 4.56
CA ARG A 173 -11.08 -12.86 5.46
C ARG A 173 -10.60 -11.55 4.85
N LEU A 174 -10.28 -10.56 5.68
CA LEU A 174 -9.61 -9.33 5.28
C LEU A 174 -8.12 -9.59 4.97
N LYS A 175 -7.85 -10.47 4.00
CA LYS A 175 -6.50 -10.79 3.53
C LYS A 175 -6.42 -10.61 2.03
N LEU A 176 -5.23 -10.28 1.55
CA LEU A 176 -4.98 -10.10 0.13
C LEU A 176 -4.55 -11.40 -0.54
N VAL A 177 -5.16 -11.68 -1.69
CA VAL A 177 -4.86 -12.83 -2.56
C VAL A 177 -4.51 -12.27 -3.95
N PRO A 178 -3.54 -12.85 -4.69
CA PRO A 178 -3.27 -12.44 -6.06
C PRO A 178 -4.53 -12.49 -6.92
N LYS A 179 -4.70 -11.51 -7.81
CA LYS A 179 -5.75 -11.51 -8.84
C LYS A 179 -5.44 -12.64 -9.83
N LYS A 180 -6.41 -13.53 -10.11
CA LYS A 180 -6.22 -14.57 -11.14
C LYS A 180 -6.25 -13.89 -12.51
N SER A 181 -5.32 -14.25 -13.38
CA SER A 181 -5.33 -13.85 -14.81
C SER A 181 -6.63 -14.34 -15.45
N GLY A 182 -7.54 -13.42 -15.80
CA GLY A 182 -8.80 -13.72 -16.49
C GLY A 182 -10.08 -13.12 -15.87
N GLU A 183 -9.97 -12.36 -14.78
CA GLU A 183 -11.03 -11.50 -14.19
C GLU A 183 -10.55 -10.03 -14.11
#